data_AF-A0A2T8JF22-F1
#
_entry.id   AF-A0A2T8JF22-F1
#
_cell.length_a   1.000
_cell.length_b   1.000
_cell.length_c   1.000
_cell.angle_alpha   90.00
_cell.angle_beta   90.00
_cell.angle_gamma   90.00
#
_symmetry.space_group_name_H-M   'P 1'
#
loop_
_entity.id
_entity.type
_entity.pdbx_description
1 polymer ?
#
loop_
_entity_poly.entity_id
_entity_poly.type
_entity_poly.pdbx_seq_one_letter_code
_entity_poly.pdbx_strand_id
1 'polypeptide(L)'
;MQRAKMKMGELAKAHAKALMPSFGDGRDDQRAIEVLTHEITDLLKRSEKRLQKLSMKDSSEDSNVRKNVQRSLATDLQNLSMEFRKKQSTYLKQLRQQKEGQDGVDLEMNINGTKSTFEDDEFEDVGFTEVQMSKLKKSEAFTREREREIEQVVESVNELAQIMKDLSVLVIDQGTIVDRIDYNIQNVAASVEEGYKQLQKAERTQKKGGMVMCATVLVILIFIMIVLLILKKIIF
;
A
#
# COMPACT_ATOMS: atom_id res chain seq x y z
N MET A 1 -4.84 -1.66 3.52
CA MET A 1 -3.95 -0.54 3.89
C MET A 1 -4.04 -0.15 5.37
N GLN A 2 -5.18 0.27 5.91
CA GLN A 2 -5.28 0.60 7.35
C GLN A 2 -4.86 -0.55 8.28
N ARG A 3 -5.31 -1.78 8.00
CA ARG A 3 -4.89 -2.98 8.75
C ARG A 3 -3.37 -3.20 8.71
N ALA A 4 -2.73 -2.94 7.56
CA ALA A 4 -1.28 -3.05 7.44
C ALA A 4 -0.56 -1.95 8.25
N LYS A 5 -1.06 -0.71 8.24
CA LYS A 5 -0.54 0.38 9.10
C LYS A 5 -0.62 0.03 10.60
N MET A 6 -1.75 -0.53 11.04
CA MET A 6 -1.93 -0.96 12.43
C MET A 6 -0.90 -2.04 12.81
N LYS A 7 -0.77 -3.09 11.97
CA LYS A 7 0.20 -4.17 12.18
C LYS A 7 1.65 -3.70 12.11
N MET A 8 1.98 -2.74 11.26
CA MET A 8 3.31 -2.11 11.25
C MET A 8 3.61 -1.37 12.56
N GLY A 9 2.58 -0.82 13.22
CA GLY A 9 2.71 -0.24 14.56
C GLY A 9 2.96 -1.29 15.64
N GLU A 10 2.27 -2.43 15.58
CA GLU A 10 2.51 -3.57 16.47
C GLU A 10 3.91 -4.15 16.26
N LEU A 11 4.32 -4.33 15.01
CA LEU A 11 5.65 -4.82 14.64
C LEU A 11 6.75 -3.89 15.15
N ALA A 12 6.57 -2.57 15.07
CA ALA A 12 7.55 -1.63 15.61
C ALA A 12 7.75 -1.79 17.13
N LYS A 13 6.69 -2.11 17.87
CA LYS A 13 6.78 -2.42 19.31
C LYS A 13 7.51 -3.74 19.54
N ALA A 14 7.23 -4.76 18.73
CA ALA A 14 7.90 -6.06 18.81
C ALA A 14 9.40 -5.94 18.51
N HIS A 15 9.78 -5.20 17.46
CA HIS A 15 11.18 -4.88 17.14
C HIS A 15 11.89 -4.18 18.31
N ALA A 16 11.27 -3.15 18.89
CA ALA A 16 11.86 -2.43 20.02
C ALA A 16 12.07 -3.35 21.24
N LYS A 17 11.13 -4.25 21.51
CA LYS A 17 11.22 -5.22 22.59
C LYS A 17 12.32 -6.26 22.35
N ALA A 18 12.42 -6.81 21.13
CA ALA A 18 13.42 -7.81 20.75
C ALA A 18 14.86 -7.29 20.70
N LEU A 19 15.04 -5.97 20.64
CA LEU A 19 16.35 -5.30 20.72
C LEU A 19 16.77 -4.97 22.15
N MET A 20 15.89 -5.06 23.13
CA MET A 20 16.27 -4.79 24.52
C MET A 20 17.09 -5.95 25.11
N PRO A 21 18.10 -5.67 25.95
CA PRO A 21 18.79 -6.70 26.72
C PRO A 21 17.79 -7.36 27.68
N SER A 22 17.26 -8.53 27.31
CA SER A 22 16.33 -9.30 28.14
C SER A 22 16.98 -10.61 28.56
N PHE A 23 16.78 -10.98 29.82
CA PHE A 23 17.22 -12.27 30.36
C PHE A 23 16.22 -13.42 30.06
N GLY A 24 15.12 -13.10 29.35
CA GLY A 24 14.11 -14.06 28.93
C GLY A 24 14.40 -14.70 27.58
N ASP A 25 13.63 -15.74 27.26
CA ASP A 25 13.69 -16.48 25.99
C ASP A 25 13.11 -15.63 24.86
N GLY A 26 13.96 -15.02 24.02
CA GLY A 26 13.56 -14.10 22.93
C GLY A 26 12.72 -14.73 21.82
N ARG A 27 12.49 -16.05 21.88
CA ARG A 27 11.74 -16.85 20.91
C ARG A 27 10.30 -16.38 20.68
N ASP A 28 9.61 -15.92 21.73
CA ASP A 28 8.22 -15.45 21.60
C ASP A 28 8.15 -14.12 20.82
N ASP A 29 9.09 -13.21 21.08
CA ASP A 29 9.18 -11.93 20.37
C ASP A 29 9.60 -12.16 18.92
N GLN A 30 10.54 -13.07 18.68
CA GLN A 30 10.96 -13.48 17.33
C GLN A 30 9.78 -14.04 16.52
N ARG A 31 9.01 -14.95 17.11
CA ARG A 31 7.84 -15.53 16.46
C ARG A 31 6.77 -14.48 16.16
N ALA A 32 6.56 -13.53 17.07
CA ALA A 32 5.64 -12.43 16.84
C ALA A 32 6.09 -11.53 15.67
N ILE A 33 7.39 -11.23 15.59
CA ILE A 33 7.98 -10.46 14.49
C ILE A 33 7.81 -11.18 13.15
N GLU A 34 8.08 -12.49 13.10
CA GLU A 34 7.92 -13.30 11.90
C GLU A 34 6.46 -13.29 11.41
N VAL A 35 5.51 -13.58 12.31
CA VAL A 35 4.08 -13.60 11.99
C VAL A 35 3.60 -12.23 11.50
N LEU A 36 3.92 -11.16 12.22
CA LEU A 36 3.51 -9.81 11.83
C LEU A 36 4.14 -9.40 10.49
N THR A 37 5.41 -9.73 10.26
CA THR A 37 6.10 -9.47 9.00
C THR A 37 5.41 -10.17 7.84
N HIS A 38 5.12 -11.46 7.98
CA HIS A 38 4.42 -12.24 6.96
C HIS A 38 3.00 -11.69 6.70
N GLU A 39 2.24 -11.37 7.75
CA GLU A 39 0.90 -10.81 7.62
C GLU A 39 0.89 -9.45 6.92
N ILE A 40 1.82 -8.55 7.24
CA ILE A 40 1.94 -7.25 6.58
C ILE A 40 2.27 -7.46 5.10
N THR A 41 3.24 -8.32 4.79
CA THR A 41 3.64 -8.59 3.40
C THR A 41 2.51 -9.21 2.60
N ASP A 42 1.75 -10.17 3.15
CA ASP A 42 0.57 -10.74 2.50
C ASP A 42 -0.51 -9.69 2.25
N LEU A 43 -0.77 -8.80 3.22
CA LEU A 43 -1.71 -7.69 3.04
C LEU A 43 -1.28 -6.73 1.92
N LEU A 44 0.02 -6.44 1.79
CA LEU A 44 0.56 -5.60 0.73
C LEU A 44 0.45 -6.30 -0.64
N LYS A 45 0.88 -7.56 -0.75
CA LYS A 45 0.75 -8.39 -1.97
C LYS A 45 -0.70 -8.53 -2.43
N ARG A 46 -1.64 -8.80 -1.51
CA ARG A 46 -3.07 -8.88 -1.86
C ARG A 46 -3.63 -7.54 -2.33
N SER A 47 -3.19 -6.44 -1.70
CA SER A 47 -3.62 -5.10 -2.11
C SER A 47 -3.10 -4.76 -3.50
N GLU A 48 -1.85 -5.11 -3.80
CA GLU A 48 -1.20 -4.93 -5.11
C GLU A 48 -1.92 -5.76 -6.20
N LYS A 49 -2.15 -7.06 -5.99
CA LYS A 49 -2.91 -7.90 -6.93
C LYS A 49 -4.32 -7.38 -7.20
N ARG A 50 -5.02 -6.89 -6.17
CA ARG A 50 -6.36 -6.29 -6.33
C ARG A 50 -6.30 -5.02 -7.15
N LEU A 51 -5.25 -4.24 -6.99
CA LEU A 51 -5.04 -3.00 -7.72
C LEU A 51 -4.72 -3.24 -9.20
N GLN A 52 -3.90 -4.25 -9.50
CA GLN A 52 -3.64 -4.67 -10.89
C GLN A 52 -4.92 -5.15 -11.59
N LYS A 53 -5.78 -5.91 -10.90
CA LYS A 53 -7.06 -6.36 -11.47
C LYS A 53 -8.02 -5.22 -11.82
N LEU A 54 -7.95 -4.09 -11.10
CA LEU A 54 -8.73 -2.89 -11.46
C LEU A 54 -8.31 -2.30 -12.81
N SER A 55 -7.05 -2.52 -13.22
CA SER A 55 -6.51 -2.04 -14.51
C SER A 55 -7.05 -2.80 -15.72
N MET A 56 -7.42 -4.08 -15.55
CA MET A 56 -7.74 -4.97 -16.67
C MET A 56 -9.21 -4.95 -17.10
N LYS A 57 -10.08 -4.26 -16.35
CA LYS A 57 -11.53 -4.22 -16.64
C LYS A 57 -11.87 -2.96 -17.44
N ASP A 58 -11.44 -2.96 -18.71
CA ASP A 58 -11.76 -1.91 -19.68
C ASP A 58 -13.18 -2.09 -20.22
N SER A 59 -14.17 -1.45 -19.60
CA SER A 59 -15.50 -1.30 -20.19
C SER A 59 -16.13 0.04 -19.81
N SER A 60 -16.29 0.88 -20.83
CA SER A 60 -17.20 2.04 -20.99
C SER A 60 -17.19 3.15 -19.94
N GLU A 61 -16.91 4.38 -20.41
CA GLU A 61 -17.20 5.74 -19.87
C GLU A 61 -16.72 6.11 -18.45
N ASP A 62 -16.61 5.16 -17.53
CA ASP A 62 -16.19 5.36 -16.13
C ASP A 62 -14.66 5.13 -15.96
N SER A 63 -13.93 5.11 -17.08
CA SER A 63 -12.50 4.73 -17.18
C SER A 63 -11.59 5.73 -16.44
N ASN A 64 -11.87 7.02 -16.54
CA ASN A 64 -10.99 8.07 -16.00
C ASN A 64 -11.02 8.11 -14.46
N VAL A 65 -12.21 8.01 -13.86
CA VAL A 65 -12.36 7.96 -12.39
C VAL A 65 -11.66 6.72 -11.83
N ARG A 66 -11.85 5.55 -12.46
CA ARG A 66 -11.22 4.29 -12.04
C ARG A 66 -9.69 4.34 -12.15
N LYS A 67 -9.15 4.87 -13.26
CA LYS A 67 -7.71 5.06 -13.44
C LYS A 67 -7.14 6.05 -12.40
N ASN A 68 -7.87 7.12 -12.08
CA ASN A 68 -7.44 8.08 -11.06
C ASN A 68 -7.42 7.46 -9.65
N VAL A 69 -8.48 6.74 -9.27
CA VAL A 69 -8.54 6.00 -8.01
C VAL A 69 -7.43 4.96 -7.95
N GLN A 70 -7.20 4.20 -9.02
CA GLN A 70 -6.13 3.21 -9.10
C GLN A 70 -4.75 3.84 -8.88
N ARG A 71 -4.44 4.94 -9.59
CA ARG A 71 -3.15 5.64 -9.43
C ARG A 71 -2.97 6.21 -8.02
N SER A 72 -4.03 6.77 -7.43
CA SER A 72 -3.99 7.25 -6.03
C SER A 72 -3.71 6.11 -5.06
N LEU A 73 -4.44 5.00 -5.17
CA LEU A 73 -4.25 3.82 -4.33
C LEU A 73 -2.87 3.16 -4.56
N ALA A 74 -2.35 3.19 -5.78
CA ALA A 74 -1.00 2.72 -6.11
C ALA A 74 0.06 3.54 -5.37
N THR A 75 -0.10 4.86 -5.39
CA THR A 75 0.80 5.81 -4.71
C THR A 75 0.77 5.58 -3.19
N ASP A 76 -0.43 5.46 -2.61
CA ASP A 76 -0.59 5.18 -1.18
C ASP A 76 0.02 3.83 -0.77
N LEU A 77 -0.16 2.80 -1.59
CA LEU A 77 0.39 1.47 -1.33
C LEU A 77 1.90 1.43 -1.51
N GLN A 78 2.45 2.18 -2.48
CA GLN A 78 3.89 2.33 -2.67
C GLN A 78 4.52 3.04 -1.47
N ASN A 79 3.93 4.14 -1.00
CA ASN A 79 4.37 4.87 0.19
C ASN A 79 4.37 3.98 1.43
N LEU A 80 3.29 3.19 1.62
CA LEU A 80 3.21 2.25 2.74
C LEU A 80 4.26 1.14 2.67
N SER A 81 4.51 0.62 1.47
CA SER A 81 5.54 -0.41 1.23
C SER A 81 6.95 0.13 1.47
N MET A 82 7.23 1.37 1.06
CA MET A 82 8.49 2.07 1.36
C MET A 82 8.69 2.30 2.86
N GLU A 83 7.65 2.73 3.56
CA GLU A 83 7.70 2.93 5.01
C GLU A 83 8.00 1.61 5.73
N PHE A 84 7.35 0.52 5.32
CA PHE A 84 7.58 -0.81 5.88
C PHE A 84 8.99 -1.32 5.62
N ARG A 85 9.48 -1.20 4.37
CA ARG A 85 10.86 -1.56 4.01
C ARG A 85 11.88 -0.78 4.83
N LYS A 86 11.65 0.53 5.04
CA LYS A 86 12.54 1.38 5.85
C LYS A 86 12.61 0.88 7.30
N LYS A 87 11.47 0.51 7.89
CA LYS A 87 11.41 -0.07 9.24
C LYS A 87 12.16 -1.39 9.31
N GLN A 88 11.96 -2.30 8.35
CA GLN A 88 12.68 -3.58 8.27
C GLN A 88 14.19 -3.39 8.09
N SER A 89 14.61 -2.46 7.22
CA SER A 89 16.04 -2.17 6.98
C SER A 89 16.71 -1.55 8.22
N THR A 90 15.99 -0.71 8.96
CA THR A 90 16.47 -0.14 10.23
C THR A 90 16.66 -1.23 11.26
N TYR A 91 15.67 -2.13 11.37
CA TYR A 91 15.73 -3.28 12.26
C TYR A 91 16.89 -4.22 11.94
N LEU A 92 17.03 -4.59 10.66
CA LEU A 92 18.14 -5.40 10.15
C LEU A 92 19.51 -4.81 10.51
N LYS A 93 19.66 -3.49 10.39
CA LYS A 93 20.90 -2.79 10.75
C LYS A 93 21.20 -2.94 12.24
N GLN A 94 20.19 -2.82 13.11
CA GLN A 94 20.34 -2.97 14.55
C GLN A 94 20.69 -4.41 14.94
N LEU A 95 20.07 -5.41 14.31
CA LEU A 95 20.41 -6.82 14.52
C LEU A 95 21.86 -7.14 14.16
N ARG A 96 22.35 -6.62 13.02
CA ARG A 96 23.75 -6.79 12.61
C ARG A 96 24.73 -6.14 13.57
N GLN A 97 24.42 -4.91 14.02
CA GLN A 97 25.25 -4.20 15.00
C GLN A 97 25.33 -4.95 16.34
N GLN A 98 24.23 -5.58 16.77
CA GLN A 98 24.24 -6.38 17.99
C GLN A 98 25.06 -7.66 17.84
N LYS A 99 25.02 -8.33 16.68
CA LYS A 99 25.87 -9.49 16.38
C LYS A 99 27.36 -9.12 16.41
N GLU A 100 27.75 -8.03 15.73
CA GLU A 100 29.14 -7.54 15.68
C GLU A 100 29.65 -7.06 17.05
N GLY A 101 28.79 -6.43 17.85
CA GLY A 101 29.13 -5.98 19.20
C GLY A 101 29.23 -7.11 20.23
N GLN A 102 28.67 -8.28 19.98
CA GLN A 102 28.77 -9.45 20.87
C GLN A 102 30.01 -10.30 20.58
N ASP A 103 30.41 -10.40 19.30
CA ASP A 103 31.64 -11.10 18.90
C ASP A 103 32.93 -10.39 19.38
N GLY A 104 32.86 -9.07 19.65
CA GLY A 104 34.03 -8.28 20.08
C GLY A 104 34.31 -8.26 21.58
N VAL A 105 33.37 -8.67 22.44
CA VAL A 105 33.46 -8.44 23.91
C VAL A 105 33.89 -9.70 24.68
N ASP A 106 33.73 -10.90 24.10
CA ASP A 106 33.99 -12.16 24.83
C ASP A 106 35.40 -12.77 24.61
N LEU A 107 36.22 -12.26 23.68
CA LEU A 107 37.62 -12.71 23.53
C LEU A 107 38.61 -11.95 24.44
N GLU A 108 38.21 -10.85 25.08
CA GLU A 108 39.13 -9.97 25.82
C GLU A 108 39.17 -10.22 27.34
N MET A 109 38.42 -11.20 27.86
CA MET A 109 38.44 -11.56 29.28
C MET A 109 39.14 -12.90 29.58
N ASN A 110 40.38 -13.13 29.08
CA ASN A 110 41.28 -14.08 29.77
C ASN A 110 42.79 -14.04 29.43
N ILE A 111 43.38 -12.90 29.03
CA ILE A 111 44.85 -12.84 28.78
C ILE A 111 45.53 -11.75 29.62
N ASN A 112 45.14 -11.59 30.89
CA ASN A 112 45.89 -10.70 31.80
C ASN A 112 45.87 -11.14 33.28
N GLY A 113 45.71 -12.45 33.51
CA GLY A 113 45.45 -13.00 34.83
C GLY A 113 46.59 -13.76 35.52
N THR A 114 47.77 -13.95 34.94
CA THR A 114 48.86 -14.68 35.63
C THR A 114 50.24 -14.30 35.08
N LYS A 115 50.78 -13.18 35.57
CA LYS A 115 52.22 -12.94 35.56
C LYS A 115 52.79 -13.43 36.89
N SER A 116 53.12 -14.71 36.97
CA SER A 116 53.99 -15.25 38.01
C SER A 116 54.86 -16.34 37.42
N THR A 117 56.11 -15.96 37.21
CA THR A 117 57.38 -16.71 37.28
C THR A 117 57.31 -18.23 37.48
N PHE A 118 58.21 -18.91 36.75
CA PHE A 118 58.96 -20.14 37.06
C PHE A 118 58.84 -21.25 35.99
N GLU A 119 59.98 -21.93 35.86
CA GLU A 119 60.44 -22.83 34.81
C GLU A 119 59.79 -24.21 34.86
N ASP A 120 59.95 -24.92 33.74
CA ASP A 120 59.93 -26.38 33.52
C ASP A 120 58.65 -27.21 33.68
N ASP A 121 58.48 -28.01 32.61
CA ASP A 121 57.78 -29.30 32.48
C ASP A 121 56.26 -29.42 32.67
N GLU A 122 55.73 -30.38 31.91
CA GLU A 122 54.40 -31.00 32.00
C GLU A 122 53.28 -30.47 31.09
N PHE A 123 52.89 -31.36 30.17
CA PHE A 123 51.80 -31.26 29.21
C PHE A 123 50.46 -31.33 29.95
N GLU A 124 49.96 -30.21 30.45
CA GLU A 124 48.61 -30.14 31.05
C GLU A 124 47.55 -29.87 29.96
N ASP A 125 46.69 -30.87 29.75
CA ASP A 125 45.47 -30.81 28.97
C ASP A 125 44.62 -29.62 29.41
N VAL A 126 44.66 -28.53 28.64
CA VAL A 126 43.82 -27.33 28.84
C VAL A 126 42.40 -27.65 28.37
N GLY A 127 41.74 -28.59 29.04
CA GLY A 127 40.34 -28.93 28.82
C GLY A 127 39.45 -27.75 29.20
N PHE A 128 38.67 -27.24 28.24
CA PHE A 128 37.62 -26.25 28.51
C PHE A 128 36.74 -26.73 29.68
N THR A 129 36.62 -25.92 30.73
CA THR A 129 35.75 -26.24 31.87
C THR A 129 34.30 -26.38 31.37
N GLU A 130 33.50 -27.28 31.95
CA GLU A 130 32.10 -27.53 31.55
C GLU A 130 31.25 -26.24 31.50
N VAL A 131 31.54 -25.28 32.40
CA VAL A 131 30.96 -23.94 32.42
C VAL A 131 31.32 -23.12 31.17
N GLN A 132 32.56 -23.21 30.71
CA GLN A 132 33.08 -22.51 29.54
C GLN A 132 32.51 -23.13 28.25
N MET A 133 32.35 -24.46 28.21
CA MET A 133 31.68 -25.17 27.11
C MET A 133 30.18 -24.85 27.05
N SER A 134 29.50 -24.71 28.20
CA SER A 134 28.09 -24.29 28.24
C SER A 134 27.87 -22.85 27.78
N LYS A 135 28.80 -21.93 28.12
CA LYS A 135 28.80 -20.55 27.64
C LYS A 135 29.01 -20.46 26.13
N LEU A 136 29.97 -21.22 25.58
CA LEU A 136 30.20 -21.32 24.14
C LEU A 136 28.97 -21.87 23.40
N LYS A 137 28.38 -22.98 23.87
CA LYS A 137 27.14 -23.53 23.28
C LYS A 137 25.97 -22.55 23.35
N LYS A 138 25.86 -21.77 24.42
CA LYS A 138 24.83 -20.73 24.57
C LYS A 138 25.07 -19.54 23.64
N SER A 139 26.34 -19.15 23.46
CA SER A 139 26.75 -18.12 22.50
C SER A 139 26.48 -18.55 21.05
N GLU A 140 26.88 -19.77 20.66
CA GLU A 140 26.60 -20.33 19.34
C GLU A 140 25.10 -20.45 19.04
N ALA A 141 24.30 -20.89 20.00
CA ALA A 141 22.84 -20.99 19.85
C ALA A 141 22.19 -19.61 19.65
N PHE A 142 22.65 -18.59 20.39
CA PHE A 142 22.21 -17.21 20.25
C PHE A 142 22.56 -16.63 18.88
N THR A 143 23.79 -16.85 18.40
CA THR A 143 24.25 -16.42 17.08
C THR A 143 23.43 -17.06 15.95
N ARG A 144 23.08 -18.33 16.09
CA ARG A 144 22.27 -19.05 15.09
C ARG A 144 20.83 -18.56 15.03
N GLU A 145 20.22 -18.23 16.16
CA GLU A 145 18.86 -17.67 16.21
C GLU A 145 18.82 -16.28 15.57
N ARG A 146 19.80 -15.43 15.89
CA ARG A 146 19.97 -14.11 15.25
C ARG A 146 20.19 -14.21 13.74
N GLU A 147 20.93 -15.20 13.28
CA GLU A 147 21.17 -15.40 11.84
C GLU A 147 19.89 -15.74 11.08
N ARG A 148 19.04 -16.59 11.64
CA ARG A 148 17.71 -16.89 11.07
C ARG A 148 16.82 -15.66 11.02
N GLU A 149 16.82 -14.86 12.07
CA GLU A 149 16.07 -13.62 12.12
C GLU A 149 16.53 -12.63 11.03
N ILE A 150 17.84 -12.48 10.87
CA ILE A 150 18.44 -11.66 9.81
C ILE A 150 18.00 -12.14 8.42
N GLU A 151 18.02 -13.45 8.18
CA GLU A 151 17.59 -14.06 6.92
C GLU A 151 16.12 -13.76 6.61
N GLN A 152 15.23 -13.94 7.60
CA GLN A 152 13.80 -13.62 7.47
C GLN A 152 13.55 -12.14 7.14
N VAL A 153 14.26 -11.24 7.82
CA VAL A 153 14.13 -9.79 7.56
C VAL A 153 14.64 -9.45 6.16
N VAL A 154 15.76 -10.04 5.73
CA VAL A 154 16.31 -9.84 4.37
C VAL A 154 15.34 -10.33 3.29
N GLU A 155 14.75 -11.51 3.48
CA GLU A 155 13.73 -12.04 2.59
C GLU A 155 12.55 -11.06 2.47
N SER A 156 12.02 -10.58 3.60
CA SER A 156 10.93 -9.61 3.60
C SER A 156 11.27 -8.31 2.86
N VAL A 157 12.50 -7.81 3.00
CA VAL A 157 12.97 -6.60 2.29
C VAL A 157 13.03 -6.83 0.78
N ASN A 158 13.43 -8.03 0.35
CA ASN A 158 13.46 -8.40 -1.06
C ASN A 158 12.06 -8.53 -1.64
N GLU A 159 11.12 -9.15 -0.92
CA GLU A 159 9.71 -9.22 -1.34
C GLU A 159 9.09 -7.83 -1.50
N LEU A 160 9.40 -6.90 -0.60
CA LEU A 160 8.93 -5.51 -0.70
C LEU A 160 9.54 -4.77 -1.89
N ALA A 161 10.78 -5.11 -2.28
CA ALA A 161 11.40 -4.56 -3.50
C ALA A 161 10.57 -4.93 -4.74
N GLN A 162 10.13 -6.18 -4.81
CA GLN A 162 9.33 -6.67 -5.93
C GLN A 162 7.96 -5.98 -5.97
N ILE A 163 7.25 -5.89 -4.84
CA ILE A 163 5.97 -5.17 -4.75
C ILE A 163 6.12 -3.72 -5.20
N MET A 164 7.18 -3.02 -4.75
CA MET A 164 7.42 -1.64 -5.16
C MET A 164 7.68 -1.50 -6.66
N LYS A 165 8.44 -2.42 -7.26
CA LYS A 165 8.69 -2.44 -8.71
C LYS A 165 7.39 -2.59 -9.48
N ASP A 166 6.53 -3.50 -9.05
CA ASP A 166 5.24 -3.78 -9.70
C ASP A 166 4.26 -2.60 -9.55
N LEU A 167 4.30 -1.90 -8.40
CA LEU A 167 3.53 -0.67 -8.19
C LEU A 167 4.08 0.54 -8.96
N SER A 168 5.39 0.59 -9.23
CA SER A 168 6.01 1.72 -9.93
C SER A 168 5.44 1.87 -11.33
N VAL A 169 5.14 0.75 -12.02
CA VAL A 169 4.46 0.75 -13.32
C VAL A 169 3.10 1.45 -13.27
N LEU A 170 2.38 1.36 -12.15
CA LEU A 170 1.08 2.00 -11.95
C LEU A 170 1.17 3.48 -11.53
N VAL A 171 2.33 3.92 -11.02
CA VAL A 171 2.54 5.28 -10.46
C VAL A 171 3.26 6.22 -11.43
N ILE A 172 4.15 5.71 -12.30
CA ILE A 172 4.99 6.49 -13.23
C ILE A 172 4.18 7.35 -14.22
N ASP A 173 2.93 6.96 -14.52
CA ASP A 173 2.01 7.66 -15.41
C ASP A 173 1.50 9.02 -14.87
N GLN A 174 2.05 9.48 -13.75
CA GLN A 174 1.68 10.71 -13.05
C GLN A 174 2.81 11.74 -13.19
N GLY A 175 2.83 12.45 -14.32
CA GLY A 175 3.36 13.82 -14.33
C GLY A 175 2.68 14.62 -13.22
N THR A 176 3.48 15.36 -12.45
CA THR A 176 3.15 16.34 -11.40
C THR A 176 1.68 16.45 -10.96
N ILE A 177 1.44 16.29 -9.66
CA ILE A 177 0.16 16.43 -8.90
C ILE A 177 -0.79 17.56 -9.40
N VAL A 178 -0.25 18.63 -9.98
CA VAL A 178 -0.98 19.79 -10.52
C VAL A 178 -1.81 19.47 -11.78
N ASP A 179 -1.35 18.58 -12.66
CA ASP A 179 -2.02 18.28 -13.95
C ASP A 179 -3.41 17.65 -13.79
N ARG A 180 -3.68 17.07 -12.61
CA ARG A 180 -4.91 16.34 -12.28
C ARG A 180 -6.07 17.23 -11.89
N ILE A 181 -5.79 18.39 -11.28
CA ILE A 181 -6.82 19.37 -10.96
C ILE A 181 -7.29 20.01 -12.25
N ASP A 182 -6.35 20.43 -13.10
CA ASP A 182 -6.66 21.06 -14.38
C ASP A 182 -7.42 20.11 -15.32
N TYR A 183 -7.00 18.84 -15.44
CA TYR A 183 -7.70 17.87 -16.28
C TYR A 183 -9.14 17.58 -15.82
N ASN A 184 -9.35 17.35 -14.52
CA ASN A 184 -10.70 17.08 -14.00
C ASN A 184 -11.59 18.33 -14.04
N ILE A 185 -11.03 19.53 -13.82
CA ILE A 185 -11.74 20.80 -13.99
C ILE A 185 -12.14 21.01 -15.45
N GLN A 186 -11.25 20.73 -16.41
CA GLN A 186 -11.56 20.83 -17.84
C GLN A 186 -12.69 19.88 -18.24
N ASN A 187 -12.67 18.63 -17.75
CA ASN A 187 -13.75 17.68 -18.02
C ASN A 187 -15.09 18.13 -17.40
N VAL A 188 -15.08 18.61 -16.16
CA VAL A 188 -16.29 19.14 -15.51
C VAL A 188 -16.80 20.38 -16.25
N ALA A 189 -15.92 21.28 -16.65
CA ALA A 189 -16.28 22.47 -17.42
C ALA A 189 -16.92 22.11 -18.77
N ALA A 190 -16.35 21.13 -19.49
CA ALA A 190 -16.92 20.63 -20.73
C ALA A 190 -18.32 20.02 -20.54
N SER A 191 -18.51 19.16 -19.52
CA SER A 191 -19.81 18.58 -19.21
C SER A 191 -20.86 19.62 -18.80
N VAL A 192 -20.45 20.65 -18.05
CA VAL A 192 -21.34 21.76 -17.67
C VAL A 192 -21.72 22.60 -18.88
N GLU A 193 -20.79 22.88 -19.80
CA GLU A 193 -21.07 23.61 -21.04
C GLU A 193 -22.04 22.84 -21.95
N GLU A 194 -21.87 21.52 -22.08
CA GLU A 194 -22.80 20.67 -22.82
C GLU A 194 -24.19 20.65 -22.17
N GLY A 195 -24.27 20.52 -20.85
CA GLY A 195 -25.52 20.64 -20.09
C GLY A 195 -26.21 21.98 -20.32
N TYR A 196 -25.45 23.07 -20.32
CA TYR A 196 -25.96 24.41 -20.64
C TYR A 196 -26.51 24.52 -22.07
N LYS A 197 -25.82 23.96 -23.07
CA LYS A 197 -26.30 23.90 -24.46
C LYS A 197 -27.61 23.12 -24.58
N GLN A 198 -27.74 22.01 -23.85
CA GLN A 198 -28.99 21.23 -23.82
C GLN A 198 -30.14 22.02 -23.18
N LEU A 199 -29.90 22.72 -22.07
CA LEU A 199 -30.88 23.59 -21.43
C LEU A 199 -31.31 24.74 -22.36
N GLN A 200 -30.37 25.39 -23.04
CA GLN A 200 -30.68 26.46 -24.00
C GLN A 200 -31.50 25.94 -25.20
N LYS A 201 -31.19 24.74 -25.69
CA LYS A 201 -31.97 24.08 -26.75
C LYS A 201 -33.39 23.74 -26.26
N ALA A 202 -33.54 23.24 -25.04
CA ALA A 202 -34.83 22.98 -24.42
C ALA A 202 -35.66 24.27 -24.27
N GLU A 203 -35.07 25.35 -23.78
CA GLU A 203 -35.73 26.66 -23.63
C GLU A 203 -36.20 27.21 -24.99
N ARG A 204 -35.34 27.17 -26.02
CA ARG A 204 -35.71 27.61 -27.39
C ARG A 204 -36.86 26.77 -27.96
N THR A 205 -36.86 25.47 -27.70
CA THR A 205 -37.92 24.56 -28.14
C THR A 205 -39.22 24.87 -27.41
N GLN A 206 -39.17 25.12 -26.10
CA GLN A 206 -40.33 25.46 -25.28
C GLN A 206 -40.94 26.81 -25.68
N LYS A 207 -40.13 27.86 -25.92
CA LYS A 207 -40.61 29.18 -26.36
C LYS A 207 -41.34 29.14 -27.70
N LYS A 208 -40.93 28.27 -28.62
CA LYS A 208 -41.58 28.13 -29.95
C LYS A 208 -42.81 27.22 -29.91
N GLY A 209 -42.82 26.21 -29.05
CA GLY A 209 -43.90 25.22 -28.97
C GLY A 209 -45.27 25.81 -28.60
N GLY A 210 -45.31 26.78 -27.68
CA GLY A 210 -46.56 27.36 -27.19
C GLY A 210 -47.39 28.07 -28.27
N MET A 211 -46.74 28.90 -29.10
CA MET A 211 -47.45 29.60 -30.19
C MET A 211 -47.87 28.66 -31.31
N VAL A 212 -47.06 27.65 -31.63
CA VAL A 212 -47.38 26.67 -32.67
C VAL A 212 -48.54 25.77 -32.25
N MET A 213 -48.58 25.30 -31.00
CA MET A 213 -49.72 24.53 -30.49
C MET A 213 -51.03 25.33 -30.49
N CYS A 214 -51.00 26.60 -30.11
CA CYS A 214 -52.21 27.43 -30.14
C CYS A 214 -52.72 27.64 -31.57
N ALA A 215 -51.81 27.91 -32.52
CA ALA A 215 -52.15 28.08 -33.93
C ALA A 215 -52.73 26.80 -34.55
N THR A 216 -52.17 25.62 -34.25
CA THR A 216 -52.70 24.35 -34.77
C THR A 216 -54.09 24.03 -34.21
N VAL A 217 -54.35 24.29 -32.92
CA VAL A 217 -55.68 24.11 -32.32
C VAL A 217 -56.72 25.02 -32.98
N LEU A 218 -56.39 26.28 -33.24
CA LEU A 218 -57.30 27.22 -33.92
C LEU A 218 -57.65 26.76 -35.34
N VAL A 219 -56.67 26.29 -36.12
CA VAL A 219 -56.91 25.77 -37.47
C VAL A 219 -57.84 24.55 -37.47
N ILE A 220 -57.65 23.63 -36.52
CA ILE A 220 -58.52 22.45 -36.36
C ILE A 220 -59.96 22.87 -36.02
N LEU A 221 -60.15 23.83 -35.13
CA LEU A 221 -61.49 24.34 -34.78
C LEU A 221 -62.20 24.98 -35.98
N ILE A 222 -61.49 25.77 -36.79
CA ILE A 222 -62.03 26.37 -38.01
C ILE A 222 -62.46 25.28 -39.00
N PHE A 223 -61.63 24.25 -39.18
CA PHE A 223 -61.97 23.13 -40.07
C PHE A 223 -63.24 22.39 -39.60
N ILE A 224 -63.37 22.12 -38.30
CA ILE A 224 -64.58 21.51 -37.73
C ILE A 224 -65.81 22.37 -38.00
N MET A 225 -65.72 23.70 -37.80
CA MET A 225 -66.82 24.63 -38.09
C MET A 225 -67.23 24.60 -39.56
N ILE A 226 -66.27 24.56 -40.49
CA ILE A 226 -66.55 24.47 -41.94
C ILE A 226 -67.27 23.17 -42.28
N VAL A 227 -66.80 22.03 -41.75
CA VAL A 227 -67.44 20.72 -41.98
C VAL A 227 -68.87 20.73 -41.46
N LEU A 228 -69.10 21.26 -40.25
CA LEU A 228 -70.45 21.38 -39.69
C LEU A 228 -71.36 22.28 -40.53
N LEU A 229 -70.85 23.38 -41.08
CA LEU A 229 -71.62 24.26 -41.98
C LEU A 229 -72.00 23.57 -43.29
N ILE A 230 -71.07 22.80 -43.89
CA ILE A 230 -71.34 22.03 -45.10
C ILE A 230 -72.38 20.96 -44.82
N LEU A 231 -72.23 20.19 -43.73
CA LEU A 231 -73.21 19.18 -43.33
C LEU A 231 -74.58 19.79 -43.06
N LYS A 232 -74.64 20.93 -42.36
CA LYS A 232 -75.89 21.66 -42.12
C LYS A 232 -76.55 22.05 -43.44
N LYS A 233 -75.80 22.60 -44.40
CA LYS A 233 -76.33 23.00 -45.72
C LYS A 233 -76.79 21.81 -46.58
N ILE A 234 -76.22 20.63 -46.37
CA ILE A 234 -76.59 19.42 -47.11
C ILE A 234 -77.83 18.75 -46.50
N ILE A 235 -77.93 18.76 -45.16
CA ILE A 235 -78.99 18.07 -44.41
C ILE A 235 -80.25 18.94 -44.25
N PHE A 236 -80.10 20.26 -44.24
CA PHE A 236 -81.16 21.25 -43.99
C PHE A 236 -81.29 22.21 -45.18
#